data_AF-A0A7J6Q8A8-F1
#
_entry.id   AF-A0A7J6Q8A8-F1
#
_cell.length_a   1.000
_cell.length_b   1.000
_cell.length_c   1.000
_cell.angle_alpha   90.00
_cell.angle_beta   90.00
_cell.angle_gamma   90.00
#
_symmetry.space_group_name_H-M   'P 1'
#
loop_
_entity.id
_entity.type
_entity.pdbx_description
1 polymer ?
#
loop_
_entity_poly.entity_id
_entity_poly.type
_entity_poly.pdbx_seq_one_letter_code
_entity_poly.pdbx_strand_id
1 'polypeptide(L)'
;GYEALQAIEEELGKAKPSRSHLLDLSGRFYTVVPHDFGFQKMHYFIIDSEDILKQKMQLLEDLQDMGKANEVMENTGVAVKKEDMLVPNPVDVQYQRLHCGLEPLKPEDEEFHMVEEYMRNTHA
;
A
#
# COMPACT_ATOMS: atom_id res chain seq x y z
N GLY A 1 3.01 7.03 11.86
CA GLY A 1 3.34 7.38 10.46
C GLY A 1 2.61 8.62 10.06
N TYR A 2 1.29 8.49 9.84
CA TYR A 2 0.42 9.59 9.39
C TYR A 2 0.47 10.85 10.26
N GLU A 3 0.42 10.70 11.59
CA GLU A 3 0.52 11.86 12.51
C GLU A 3 1.79 12.69 12.29
N ALA A 4 2.93 12.03 12.01
CA ALA A 4 4.18 12.73 11.74
C ALA A 4 4.15 13.42 10.37
N LEU A 5 3.55 12.81 9.35
CA LEU A 5 3.40 13.42 8.03
C LEU A 5 2.42 14.60 8.05
N GLN A 6 1.34 14.52 8.83
CA GLN A 6 0.41 15.63 9.03
C GLN A 6 1.11 16.84 9.69
N ALA A 7 1.94 16.61 10.71
CA ALA A 7 2.72 17.68 11.31
C ALA A 7 3.72 18.32 10.32
N ILE A 8 4.27 17.54 9.39
CA ILE A 8 5.15 18.03 8.32
C ILE A 8 4.36 18.88 7.32
N GLU A 9 3.18 18.43 6.91
CA GLU A 9 2.27 19.18 6.04
C GLU A 9 1.92 20.55 6.64
N GLU A 10 1.57 20.58 7.94
CA GLU A 10 1.29 21.82 8.67
C GLU A 10 2.50 22.77 8.71
N GLU A 11 3.72 22.26 8.83
CA GLU A 11 4.94 23.07 8.80
C GLU A 11 5.24 23.60 7.40
N LEU A 12 5.05 22.78 6.35
CA LEU A 12 5.21 23.18 4.96
C LEU A 12 4.18 24.24 4.53
N GLY A 13 2.97 24.20 5.08
CA GLY A 13 1.91 25.17 4.82
C GLY A 13 2.14 26.57 5.42
N LYS A 14 3.17 26.76 6.24
CA LYS A 14 3.49 28.08 6.82
C LYS A 14 4.12 29.00 5.78
N ALA A 15 3.90 30.31 5.93
CA ALA A 15 4.51 31.31 5.04
C ALA A 15 6.06 31.27 5.04
N LYS A 16 6.67 30.76 6.12
CA LYS A 16 8.12 30.52 6.24
C LYS A 16 8.36 29.20 7.00
N PRO A 17 8.46 28.07 6.31
CA PRO A 17 8.75 26.77 6.92
C PRO A 17 10.15 26.75 7.54
N SER A 18 10.26 26.18 8.74
CA SER A 18 11.53 26.00 9.46
C SER A 18 12.18 24.68 9.07
N ARG A 19 13.32 24.75 8.36
CA ARG A 19 14.10 23.56 8.00
C ARG A 19 14.54 22.73 9.22
N SER A 20 14.85 23.39 10.34
CA SER A 20 15.22 22.69 11.57
C SER A 20 14.04 21.95 12.19
N HIS A 21 12.82 22.49 12.06
CA HIS A 21 11.62 21.82 12.55
C HIS A 21 11.24 20.65 11.64
N LEU A 22 11.31 20.85 10.32
CA LEU A 22 11.11 19.78 9.34
C LEU A 22 12.09 18.61 9.53
N LEU A 23 13.35 18.89 9.90
CA LEU A 23 14.33 17.86 10.23
C LEU A 23 13.90 17.02 11.44
N ASP A 24 13.43 17.67 12.52
CA ASP A 24 12.93 16.96 13.71
C ASP A 24 11.71 16.11 13.37
N LEU A 25 10.73 16.68 12.67
CA LEU A 25 9.51 15.99 12.25
C LEU A 25 9.81 14.81 11.30
N SER A 26 10.76 14.97 10.37
CA SER A 26 11.23 13.88 9.51
C SER A 26 11.87 12.77 10.34
N GLY A 27 12.68 13.12 11.34
CA GLY A 27 13.26 12.16 12.29
C GLY A 27 12.19 11.38 13.07
N ARG A 28 11.11 12.05 13.51
CA ARG A 28 9.97 11.39 14.16
C ARG A 28 9.28 10.41 13.22
N PHE A 29 9.09 10.79 11.96
CA PHE A 29 8.53 9.90 10.94
C PHE A 29 9.39 8.64 10.76
N TYR A 30 10.71 8.77 10.57
CA TYR A 30 11.61 7.60 10.39
C TYR A 30 11.79 6.75 11.64
N THR A 31 11.53 7.30 12.83
CA THR A 31 11.49 6.51 14.06
C THR A 31 10.29 5.57 14.09
N VAL A 32 9.13 6.03 13.57
CA VAL A 32 7.90 5.24 13.52
C VAL A 32 7.87 4.31 12.30
N VAL A 33 8.46 4.74 11.18
CA VAL A 33 8.50 4.00 9.92
C VAL A 33 9.97 3.73 9.60
N PRO A 34 10.50 2.55 9.95
CA PRO A 34 11.90 2.22 9.71
C PRO A 34 12.22 2.32 8.22
N HIS A 35 13.34 2.98 7.91
CA HIS A 35 13.87 3.11 6.56
C HIS A 35 15.34 2.71 6.57
N ASP A 36 15.80 2.09 5.50
CA ASP A 36 17.21 1.83 5.28
C ASP A 36 17.83 2.99 4.48
N PHE A 37 18.71 3.73 5.14
CA PHE A 37 19.48 4.84 4.55
C PHE A 37 20.99 4.52 4.46
N GLY A 38 21.38 3.28 4.76
CA GLY A 38 22.79 2.91 4.90
C GLY A 38 23.55 3.80 5.91
N PHE A 39 24.79 4.17 5.58
CA PHE A 39 25.64 5.03 6.41
C PHE A 39 25.53 6.53 6.07
N GLN A 40 24.44 6.94 5.40
CA GLN A 40 24.24 8.33 5.01
C GLN A 40 23.76 9.18 6.21
N LYS A 41 24.04 10.48 6.17
CA LYS A 41 23.66 11.39 7.26
C LYS A 41 22.17 11.73 7.18
N MET A 42 21.46 11.64 8.30
CA MET A 42 20.00 11.84 8.33
C MET A 42 19.51 13.21 7.84
N HIS A 43 20.33 14.25 7.91
CA HIS A 43 19.96 15.58 7.40
C HIS A 43 19.87 15.65 5.86
N TYR A 44 20.25 14.60 5.14
CA TYR A 44 20.01 14.48 3.70
C TYR A 44 18.60 13.99 3.38
N PHE A 45 17.89 13.40 4.35
CA PHE A 45 16.55 12.85 4.18
C PHE A 45 15.55 13.71 4.94
N ILE A 46 15.38 14.96 4.52
CA ILE A 46 14.35 15.82 5.10
C ILE A 46 13.14 15.76 4.18
N ILE A 47 11.95 15.61 4.77
CA ILE A 47 10.69 15.75 4.06
C ILE A 47 10.39 17.26 4.03
N ASP A 48 10.97 17.96 3.06
CA ASP A 48 10.91 19.43 2.94
C ASP A 48 10.19 19.94 1.68
N SER A 49 9.53 19.04 0.96
CA SER A 49 8.69 19.39 -0.20
C SER A 49 7.39 18.58 -0.22
N GLU A 50 6.37 19.14 -0.87
CA GLU A 50 5.10 18.44 -1.09
C GLU A 50 5.28 17.13 -1.86
N ASP A 51 6.21 17.08 -2.80
CA ASP A 51 6.47 15.88 -3.60
C ASP A 51 7.01 14.72 -2.74
N ILE A 52 7.97 15.02 -1.85
CA ILE A 52 8.49 14.01 -0.93
C ILE A 52 7.39 13.59 0.05
N LEU A 53 6.61 14.55 0.56
CA LEU A 53 5.49 14.27 1.45
C LEU A 53 4.48 13.32 0.80
N LYS A 54 4.06 13.58 -0.44
CA LYS A 54 3.15 12.72 -1.22
C LYS A 54 3.73 11.31 -1.42
N GLN A 55 5.01 11.19 -1.74
CA GLN A 55 5.66 9.88 -1.84
C GLN A 55 5.64 9.13 -0.51
N LYS A 56 5.82 9.82 0.62
CA LYS A 56 5.74 9.19 1.96
C LYS A 56 4.31 8.86 2.38
N MET A 57 3.32 9.63 1.94
CA MET A 57 1.90 9.28 2.12
C MET A 57 1.56 8.01 1.33
N GLN A 58 1.91 7.96 0.04
CA GLN A 58 1.72 6.77 -0.79
C GLN A 58 2.39 5.53 -0.18
N LEU A 59 3.60 5.67 0.35
CA LEU A 59 4.29 4.59 1.06
C LEU A 59 3.45 4.04 2.23
N LEU A 60 2.80 4.90 3.02
CA LEU A 60 1.97 4.44 4.14
C LEU A 60 0.67 3.77 3.67
N GLU A 61 0.09 4.24 2.57
CA GLU A 61 -1.10 3.64 1.96
C GLU A 61 -0.77 2.24 1.43
N ASP A 62 0.34 2.11 0.70
CA ASP A 62 0.83 0.83 0.17
C ASP A 62 1.12 -0.16 1.31
N LEU A 63 1.76 0.29 2.39
CA LEU A 63 2.03 -0.54 3.58
C LEU A 63 0.74 -1.00 4.26
N GLN A 64 -0.28 -0.13 4.31
CA GLN A 64 -1.57 -0.48 4.88
C GLN A 64 -2.27 -1.55 4.04
N ASP A 65 -2.22 -1.44 2.71
CA ASP A 65 -2.84 -2.41 1.81
C ASP A 65 -2.10 -3.75 1.80
N MET A 66 -0.76 -3.74 1.88
CA MET A 66 0.03 -4.95 2.12
C MET A 66 -0.33 -5.61 3.46
N GLY A 67 -0.55 -4.82 4.51
CA GLY A 67 -0.99 -5.31 5.82
C GLY A 67 -2.35 -6.04 5.74
N LYS A 68 -3.33 -5.43 5.06
CA LYS A 68 -4.65 -6.05 4.82
C LYS A 68 -4.54 -7.32 3.97
N ALA A 69 -3.71 -7.32 2.93
CA ALA A 69 -3.49 -8.50 2.10
C ALA A 69 -2.90 -9.65 2.92
N ASN A 70 -1.93 -9.37 3.80
CA ASN A 70 -1.38 -10.36 4.73
C ASN A 70 -2.43 -10.85 5.73
N GLU A 71 -3.32 -10.00 6.24
CA GLU A 71 -4.43 -10.41 7.11
C GLU A 71 -5.36 -11.42 6.41
N VAL A 72 -5.69 -11.18 5.14
CA VAL A 72 -6.46 -12.13 4.31
C VAL A 72 -5.69 -13.45 4.13
N MET A 73 -4.36 -13.40 4.06
CA MET A 73 -3.50 -14.60 3.92
C MET A 73 -3.25 -15.36 5.23
N GLU A 74 -3.22 -14.70 6.39
CA GLU A 74 -2.84 -15.29 7.69
C GLU A 74 -4.00 -15.92 8.46
N ASN A 75 -5.26 -15.70 8.05
CA ASN A 75 -6.44 -16.40 8.58
C ASN A 75 -6.41 -17.90 8.22
N THR A 76 -5.47 -18.62 8.82
CA THR A 76 -5.11 -20.04 8.70
C THR A 76 -6.05 -20.96 9.48
N GLY A 77 -7.12 -20.40 10.05
CA GLY A 77 -8.14 -21.09 10.83
C GLY A 77 -9.08 -22.00 10.04
N VAL A 78 -8.73 -22.43 8.81
CA VAL A 78 -9.31 -23.66 8.29
C VAL A 78 -8.59 -24.79 9.00
N ALA A 79 -9.04 -25.08 10.21
CA ALA A 79 -8.72 -26.31 10.89
C ALA A 79 -9.19 -27.44 9.97
N VAL A 80 -8.27 -27.92 9.13
CA VAL A 80 -8.42 -29.22 8.47
C VAL A 80 -8.58 -30.19 9.62
N LYS A 81 -9.82 -30.60 9.89
CA LYS A 81 -10.09 -31.69 10.79
C LYS A 81 -9.26 -32.85 10.25
N LYS A 82 -8.37 -33.40 11.08
CA LYS A 82 -7.45 -34.50 10.73
C LYS A 82 -8.15 -35.75 10.15
N GLU A 83 -9.46 -35.74 10.04
CA GLU A 83 -10.34 -36.82 9.59
C GLU A 83 -10.76 -36.69 8.11
N ASP A 84 -10.57 -35.52 7.48
CA ASP A 84 -10.86 -35.34 6.05
C ASP A 84 -9.64 -35.70 5.19
N MET A 85 -9.76 -36.76 4.38
CA MET A 85 -8.69 -37.27 3.50
C MET A 85 -8.33 -36.33 2.33
N LEU A 86 -8.94 -35.15 2.23
CA LEU A 86 -8.76 -34.21 1.12
C LEU A 86 -8.28 -32.86 1.67
N VAL A 87 -6.99 -32.61 1.49
CA VAL A 87 -6.40 -31.29 1.72
C VAL A 87 -6.80 -30.39 0.53
N PRO A 88 -7.52 -29.28 0.75
CA PRO A 88 -7.89 -28.37 -0.33
C PRO A 88 -6.65 -27.73 -0.97
N ASN A 89 -6.73 -27.41 -2.27
CA ASN A 89 -5.66 -26.70 -2.96
C ASN A 89 -5.45 -25.33 -2.28
N PRO A 90 -4.20 -24.93 -1.94
CA PRO A 90 -3.93 -23.64 -1.33
C PRO A 90 -4.51 -22.43 -2.10
N VAL A 91 -4.57 -22.51 -3.42
CA VAL A 91 -5.14 -21.44 -4.28
C VAL A 91 -6.66 -21.32 -4.07
N ASP A 92 -7.37 -22.44 -3.93
CA ASP A 92 -8.82 -22.43 -3.68
C ASP A 92 -9.12 -21.81 -2.32
N VAL A 93 -8.30 -22.12 -1.32
CA VAL A 93 -8.40 -21.51 0.03
C VAL A 93 -8.17 -20.00 -0.04
N GLN A 94 -7.19 -19.53 -0.82
CA GLN A 94 -6.94 -18.10 -1.01
C GLN A 94 -8.08 -17.41 -1.74
N TYR A 95 -8.61 -18.01 -2.81
CA TYR A 95 -9.74 -17.46 -3.56
C TYR A 95 -10.99 -17.30 -2.70
N GLN A 96 -11.33 -18.31 -1.89
CA GLN A 96 -12.48 -18.24 -0.98
C GLN A 96 -12.39 -17.07 0.01
N ARG A 97 -11.18 -16.73 0.46
CA ARG A 97 -10.94 -15.62 1.40
C ARG A 97 -11.05 -14.24 0.77
N LEU A 98 -10.91 -14.13 -0.56
CA LEU A 98 -11.19 -12.88 -1.26
C LEU A 98 -12.67 -12.48 -1.15
N HIS A 99 -13.55 -13.45 -0.86
CA HIS A 99 -15.01 -13.26 -0.83
C HIS A 99 -15.53 -12.52 -2.08
N CYS A 100 -14.92 -12.81 -3.23
CA CYS A 100 -15.15 -12.13 -4.50
C CYS A 100 -15.36 -13.18 -5.59
N GLY A 101 -16.50 -13.11 -6.29
CA GLY A 101 -16.80 -13.99 -7.42
C GLY A 101 -16.04 -13.52 -8.66
N LEU A 102 -14.97 -14.23 -9.03
CA LEU A 102 -14.23 -13.99 -10.26
C LEU A 102 -14.64 -15.02 -11.30
N GLU A 103 -15.12 -14.55 -12.44
CA GLU A 103 -15.53 -15.39 -13.57
C GLU A 103 -14.76 -14.98 -14.84
N PRO A 104 -14.27 -15.95 -15.63
CA PRO A 104 -13.58 -15.64 -16.87
C PRO A 104 -14.58 -15.15 -17.93
N LEU A 105 -14.27 -13.99 -18.53
CA LEU A 105 -15.01 -13.44 -19.65
C LEU A 105 -14.50 -14.03 -20.96
N LYS A 106 -15.38 -14.38 -21.89
CA LYS A 106 -15.01 -14.95 -23.18
C LYS A 106 -14.73 -13.83 -24.19
N PRO A 107 -13.84 -14.06 -25.18
CA PRO A 107 -13.56 -13.06 -26.22
C PRO A 107 -14.77 -12.68 -27.07
N GLU A 108 -15.78 -13.55 -27.15
CA GLU A 108 -17.01 -13.30 -27.90
C GLU A 108 -18.05 -12.48 -27.13
N ASP A 109 -17.84 -12.26 -25.82
CA ASP A 109 -18.78 -11.53 -24.97
C ASP A 109 -18.74 -10.02 -25.28
N GLU A 110 -19.91 -9.38 -25.28
CA GLU A 110 -20.01 -7.94 -25.58
C GLU A 110 -19.23 -7.10 -24.55
N GLU A 111 -19.23 -7.50 -23.27
CA GLU A 111 -18.46 -6.80 -22.24
C GLU A 111 -16.96 -6.85 -22.52
N PHE A 112 -16.46 -7.92 -23.16
CA PHE A 112 -15.04 -8.05 -23.48
C PHE A 112 -14.65 -7.02 -24.54
N HIS A 113 -15.44 -6.92 -25.61
CA HIS A 113 -15.22 -5.93 -26.66
C HIS A 113 -15.34 -4.49 -26.15
N MET A 114 -16.28 -4.23 -25.26
CA MET A 114 -16.44 -2.91 -24.64
C MET A 114 -15.18 -2.50 -23.86
N VAL A 115 -14.65 -3.39 -23.00
CA VAL A 115 -13.44 -3.12 -22.22
C VAL A 115 -12.22 -3.01 -23.13
N GLU A 116 -12.11 -3.84 -24.16
CA GLU A 116 -11.03 -3.78 -25.15
C GLU A 116 -11.00 -2.44 -25.91
N GLU A 117 -12.16 -1.99 -26.41
CA GLU A 117 -12.28 -0.71 -27.10
C GLU A 117 -11.93 0.46 -26.17
N TYR A 118 -12.44 0.43 -24.94
CA TYR A 118 -12.13 1.45 -23.96
C TYR A 118 -10.62 1.52 -23.69
N MET A 119 -9.97 0.37 -23.45
CA MET A 119 -8.53 0.29 -23.24
C MET A 119 -7.73 0.84 -24.43
N ARG A 120 -8.13 0.54 -25.67
CA ARG A 120 -7.47 1.05 -26.89
C ARG A 120 -7.62 2.55 -27.05
N ASN A 121 -8.78 3.09 -26.73
CA ASN A 121 -9.11 4.49 -26.97
C ASN A 121 -8.61 5.44 -25.87
N THR A 122 -8.37 4.93 -24.65
CA THR A 122 -7.94 5.76 -23.51
C THR A 122 -6.49 5.52 -23.08
N HIS A 123 -5.69 4.83 -23.89
CA HIS A 123 -4.25 4.71 -23.60
C HIS A 123 -3.54 6.01 -23.98
N ALA A 124 -3.06 6.75 -22.97
CA ALA A 124 -2.18 7.91 -23.14
C ALA A 124 -0.70 7.50 -23.14
#